data_AF-R7KQ92-F1
#
_entry.id   AF-R7KQ92-F1
#
_cell.length_a   1.000
_cell.length_b   1.000
_cell.length_c   1.000
_cell.angle_alpha   90.00
_cell.angle_beta   90.00
_cell.angle_gamma   90.00
#
_symmetry.space_group_name_H-M   'P 1'
#
loop_
_entity.id
_entity.type
_entity.pdbx_description
1 polymer ?
#
loop_
_entity_poly.entity_id
_entity_poly.type
_entity_poly.pdbx_seq_one_letter_code
_entity_poly.pdbx_strand_id
1 'polypeptide(L)'
;MMMFEIIFSVVLSVFLPVVMISCGYWFVTNPPDNINGIVGYRSKRSMINGSTWAYAHKVSGIHWLICGAIGLLCPIALAVLGFTGTIYGNGCLYGLLAAEAFQQILLLSVMPVTEHKLKNKFNEDGTLR
;
A
#
# COMPACT_ATOMS: atom_id res chain seq x y z
N MET A 1 15.21 -19.38 -20.35
CA MET A 1 15.71 -18.61 -19.18
C MET A 1 14.85 -17.37 -18.96
N MET A 2 14.75 -16.47 -19.95
CA MET A 2 13.98 -15.20 -19.86
C MET A 2 12.48 -15.33 -19.47
N MET A 3 11.77 -16.36 -19.93
CA MET A 3 10.34 -16.51 -19.61
C MET A 3 10.09 -16.87 -18.14
N PHE A 4 10.97 -17.65 -17.51
CA PHE A 4 10.87 -17.98 -16.09
C PHE A 4 11.11 -16.75 -15.22
N GLU A 5 12.11 -15.94 -15.57
CA GLU A 5 12.44 -14.69 -14.87
C GLU A 5 11.27 -13.71 -14.89
N ILE A 6 10.62 -13.54 -16.04
CA ILE A 6 9.44 -12.67 -16.17
C ILE A 6 8.30 -13.18 -15.28
N ILE A 7 8.00 -14.49 -15.31
CA ILE A 7 6.94 -15.07 -14.47
C ILE A 7 7.25 -14.83 -12.99
N PHE A 8 8.48 -15.11 -12.57
CA PHE A 8 8.91 -14.94 -11.19
C PHE A 8 8.82 -13.47 -10.75
N SER A 9 9.32 -12.53 -11.55
CA SER A 9 9.23 -11.10 -11.27
C SER A 9 7.79 -10.61 -11.20
N VAL A 10 6.91 -11.03 -12.11
CA VAL A 10 5.50 -10.65 -12.08
C VAL A 10 4.81 -11.13 -10.80
N VAL A 11 5.08 -12.36 -10.36
CA VAL A 11 4.53 -12.88 -9.10
C VAL A 11 4.97 -12.03 -7.91
N LEU A 12 6.25 -11.65 -7.84
CA LEU A 12 6.76 -10.78 -6.78
C LEU A 12 6.16 -9.37 -6.84
N SER A 13 6.08 -8.78 -8.03
CA SER A 13 5.54 -7.44 -8.24
C SER A 13 4.03 -7.35 -7.95
N VAL A 14 3.29 -8.47 -7.98
CA VAL A 14 1.87 -8.52 -7.61
C VAL A 14 1.67 -8.74 -6.11
N PHE A 15 2.61 -9.39 -5.43
CA PHE A 15 2.50 -9.74 -4.01
C PHE A 15 2.28 -8.52 -3.11
N LEU A 16 3.10 -7.48 -3.26
CA LEU A 16 3.00 -6.28 -2.42
C LEU A 16 1.66 -5.53 -2.60
N PRO A 17 1.19 -5.23 -3.83
CA PRO A 17 -0.15 -4.68 -4.06
C PRO A 17 -1.28 -5.50 -3.43
N VAL A 18 -1.21 -6.83 -3.54
CA VAL A 18 -2.22 -7.73 -2.93
C VAL A 18 -2.21 -7.58 -1.41
N VAL A 19 -1.04 -7.58 -0.78
CA VAL A 19 -0.93 -7.35 0.67
C VAL A 19 -1.49 -5.98 1.06
N MET A 20 -1.18 -4.91 0.31
CA MET A 20 -1.74 -3.59 0.55
C MET A 20 -3.27 -3.58 0.48
N ILE A 21 -3.85 -4.24 -0.53
CA ILE A 21 -5.30 -4.33 -0.70
C ILE A 21 -5.92 -5.14 0.46
N SER A 22 -5.36 -6.30 0.80
CA SER A 22 -5.87 -7.17 1.87
C SER A 22 -5.80 -6.48 3.23
N CYS A 23 -4.65 -5.89 3.58
CA CYS A 23 -4.47 -5.15 4.82
C CYS A 23 -5.35 -3.89 4.84
N GLY A 24 -5.46 -3.19 3.72
CA GLY A 24 -6.29 -2.00 3.60
C GLY A 24 -7.78 -2.31 3.78
N TYR A 25 -8.25 -3.41 3.19
CA TYR A 25 -9.61 -3.91 3.38
C TYR A 25 -9.86 -4.30 4.84
N TRP A 26 -8.91 -5.02 5.46
CA TRP A 26 -9.00 -5.39 6.87
C TRP A 26 -9.07 -4.16 7.78
N PHE A 27 -8.24 -3.14 7.55
CA PHE A 27 -8.29 -1.89 8.32
C PHE A 27 -9.60 -1.10 8.18
N VAL A 28 -10.26 -1.17 7.02
CA VAL A 28 -11.54 -0.49 6.80
C VAL A 28 -12.71 -1.25 7.42
N THR A 29 -12.69 -2.58 7.36
CA THR A 29 -13.82 -3.43 7.77
C THR A 29 -13.75 -3.90 9.21
N ASN A 30 -12.55 -4.26 9.67
CA ASN A 30 -12.29 -4.84 10.98
C ASN A 30 -10.98 -4.25 11.55
N PRO A 31 -10.92 -2.92 11.80
CA PRO A 31 -9.74 -2.32 12.41
C PRO A 31 -9.46 -2.98 13.78
N PRO A 32 -8.19 -3.04 14.24
CA PRO A 32 -7.90 -3.57 15.56
C PRO A 32 -8.68 -2.81 16.64
N ASP A 33 -9.42 -3.51 17.50
CA ASP A 33 -10.34 -2.86 18.45
C ASP A 33 -9.61 -2.03 19.51
N ASN A 34 -8.47 -2.55 19.97
CA ASN A 34 -7.69 -1.95 21.04
C ASN A 34 -6.37 -1.41 20.51
N ILE A 35 -5.98 -0.25 21.05
CA ILE A 35 -4.63 0.29 20.88
C ILE A 35 -3.65 -0.75 21.42
N ASN A 36 -2.80 -1.27 20.54
CA ASN A 36 -1.85 -2.31 20.88
C ASN A 36 -0.50 -2.08 20.18
N GLY A 37 0.54 -2.71 20.72
CA GLY A 37 1.90 -2.57 20.21
C GLY A 37 2.25 -3.51 19.06
N ILE A 38 1.35 -4.38 18.61
CA ILE A 38 1.68 -5.48 17.70
C ILE A 38 1.20 -5.16 16.27
N VAL A 39 -0.07 -4.80 16.11
CA VAL A 39 -0.71 -4.63 14.79
C VAL A 39 -1.49 -3.32 14.72
N GLY A 40 -1.32 -2.60 13.61
CA GLY A 40 -2.06 -1.39 13.28
C GLY A 40 -1.19 -0.24 12.81
N TYR A 41 -1.85 0.85 12.40
CA TYR A 41 -1.19 2.13 12.12
C TYR A 41 -0.81 2.79 13.46
N ARG A 42 0.49 2.78 13.78
CA ARG A 42 1.02 3.16 15.10
C ARG A 42 1.87 4.42 15.01
N SER A 43 1.21 5.57 15.06
CA SER A 43 1.85 6.87 15.27
C SER A 43 1.44 7.49 16.60
N LYS A 44 2.23 8.44 17.11
CA LYS A 44 1.92 9.16 18.37
C LYS A 44 0.50 9.73 18.37
N ARG A 45 0.03 10.30 17.24
CA ARG A 45 -1.31 10.89 17.11
C ARG A 45 -2.41 9.83 17.04
N SER A 46 -2.17 8.74 16.31
CA SER A 46 -3.16 7.65 16.19
C SER A 46 -3.40 6.89 17.49
N MET A 47 -2.45 6.88 18.42
CA MET A 47 -2.52 6.08 19.65
C MET A 47 -3.02 6.88 20.87
N ILE A 48 -3.53 8.10 20.69
CA ILE A 48 -4.01 8.95 21.80
C ILE A 48 -5.26 8.35 22.47
N ASN A 49 -6.27 8.01 21.66
CA ASN A 49 -7.53 7.46 22.14
C ASN A 49 -8.20 6.60 21.05
N GLY A 50 -9.30 5.93 21.38
CA GLY A 50 -10.01 5.05 20.43
C GLY A 50 -10.50 5.76 19.17
N SER A 51 -10.82 7.05 19.25
CA SER A 51 -11.32 7.82 18.09
C SER A 51 -10.22 8.16 17.09
N THR A 52 -9.02 8.55 17.56
CA THR A 52 -7.87 8.79 16.69
C THR A 52 -7.35 7.48 16.10
N TRP A 53 -7.40 6.40 16.88
CA TRP A 53 -7.03 5.05 16.46
C TRP A 53 -7.91 4.53 15.33
N ALA A 54 -9.24 4.55 15.52
CA ALA A 54 -10.19 4.12 14.51
C ALA A 54 -10.10 4.98 13.24
N TYR A 55 -9.93 6.29 13.39
CA TYR A 55 -9.78 7.19 12.24
C TYR A 55 -8.51 6.92 11.44
N ALA A 56 -7.38 6.68 12.12
CA ALA A 56 -6.11 6.36 11.48
C ALA A 56 -6.18 5.08 10.63
N HIS A 57 -6.84 4.03 11.14
CA HIS A 57 -7.04 2.78 10.39
C HIS A 57 -7.97 2.96 9.20
N LYS A 58 -9.06 3.71 9.35
CA LYS A 58 -9.94 4.02 8.22
C LYS A 58 -9.20 4.77 7.12
N VAL A 59 -8.42 5.79 7.48
CA VAL A 59 -7.66 6.60 6.50
C VAL A 59 -6.56 5.78 5.84
N SER A 60 -5.73 5.10 6.63
CA SER A 60 -4.63 4.29 6.11
C SER A 60 -5.12 3.12 5.28
N GLY A 61 -6.22 2.48 5.69
CA GLY A 61 -6.86 1.38 4.96
C GLY A 61 -7.41 1.80 3.60
N ILE A 62 -8.16 2.91 3.54
CA ILE A 62 -8.65 3.46 2.27
C ILE A 62 -7.48 3.82 1.35
N HIS A 63 -6.43 4.43 1.91
CA HIS A 63 -5.25 4.81 1.14
C HIS A 63 -4.53 3.60 0.54
N TRP A 64 -4.32 2.54 1.34
CA TRP A 64 -3.73 1.29 0.85
C TRP A 64 -4.60 0.55 -0.17
N LEU A 65 -5.93 0.61 -0.07
CA LEU A 65 -6.81 0.07 -1.10
C LEU A 65 -6.59 0.76 -2.46
N ILE A 66 -6.56 2.09 -2.46
CA ILE A 66 -6.35 2.88 -3.69
C ILE A 66 -4.95 2.65 -4.25
N CYS A 67 -3.91 2.80 -3.41
CA CYS A 67 -2.52 2.64 -3.82
C CYS A 67 -2.20 1.21 -4.25
N GLY A 68 -2.75 0.20 -3.57
CA GLY A 68 -2.60 -1.21 -3.95
C GLY A 68 -3.27 -1.48 -5.30
N ALA A 69 -4.47 -0.96 -5.55
CA ALA A 69 -5.12 -1.09 -6.86
C ALA A 69 -4.30 -0.43 -7.99
N ILE A 70 -3.77 0.78 -7.78
CA ILE A 70 -2.88 1.45 -8.73
C ILE A 70 -1.59 0.63 -8.95
N GLY A 71 -0.98 0.16 -7.86
CA GLY A 71 0.25 -0.63 -7.88
C GLY A 71 0.09 -1.98 -8.57
N LEU A 72 -1.13 -2.53 -8.63
CA LEU A 72 -1.43 -3.80 -9.29
C LEU A 72 -1.52 -3.67 -10.82
N LEU A 73 -1.95 -2.51 -11.35
CA LEU A 73 -2.16 -2.31 -12.78
C LEU A 73 -0.85 -2.32 -13.58
N CYS A 74 0.22 -1.71 -13.05
CA CYS A 74 1.53 -1.64 -13.71
C CYS A 74 2.17 -3.00 -14.02
N PRO A 75 2.34 -3.93 -13.06
CA PRO A 75 2.96 -5.23 -13.34
C PRO A 75 2.12 -6.09 -14.28
N ILE A 76 0.78 -6.00 -14.24
CA ILE A 76 -0.10 -6.72 -15.17
C ILE A 76 0.12 -6.22 -16.60
N ALA A 77 0.15 -4.90 -16.81
CA ALA A 77 0.38 -4.33 -18.14
C ALA A 77 1.76 -4.71 -18.70
N LEU A 78 2.81 -4.64 -17.87
CA LEU A 78 4.17 -5.02 -18.26
C LEU A 78 4.30 -6.52 -18.54
N ALA A 79 3.59 -7.37 -17.79
CA ALA A 79 3.52 -8.79 -18.05
C ALA A 79 2.92 -9.07 -19.45
N VAL A 80 1.78 -8.44 -19.77
CA VAL A 80 1.13 -8.59 -21.08
C VAL A 80 2.10 -8.20 -22.21
N LEU A 81 2.74 -7.03 -22.11
CA LEU A 81 3.69 -6.55 -23.12
C LEU A 81 4.95 -7.44 -23.25
N GLY A 82 5.38 -8.05 -22.14
CA GLY A 82 6.48 -9.01 -22.11
C GLY A 82 6.11 -10.31 -22.83
N PHE A 83 4.93 -10.88 -22.54
CA PHE A 83 4.46 -12.12 -23.15
C PHE A 83 4.07 -11.98 -24.63
N THR A 84 3.61 -10.79 -25.07
CA THR A 84 3.33 -10.52 -26.49
C THR A 84 4.60 -10.25 -27.30
N GLY A 85 5.78 -10.23 -26.67
CA GLY A 85 7.05 -9.93 -27.34
C GLY A 85 7.16 -8.48 -27.81
N THR A 86 6.31 -7.58 -27.29
CA THR A 86 6.31 -6.16 -27.67
C THR A 86 7.52 -5.42 -27.13
N ILE A 87 8.08 -5.89 -26.00
CA ILE A 87 9.31 -5.35 -25.41
C ILE A 87 10.45 -6.34 -25.66
N TYR A 88 11.52 -5.87 -26.31
CA TYR A 88 12.68 -6.70 -26.65
C TYR A 88 13.75 -6.70 -25.57
N GLY A 89 14.48 -7.82 -25.48
CA GLY A 89 15.59 -8.00 -24.52
C GLY A 89 15.15 -7.85 -23.06
N ASN A 90 15.99 -7.24 -22.24
CA ASN A 90 15.75 -7.11 -20.80
C ASN A 90 14.79 -5.96 -20.42
N GLY A 91 14.18 -5.27 -21.39
CA GLY A 91 13.34 -4.10 -21.13
C GLY A 91 12.14 -4.40 -20.22
N CYS A 92 11.53 -5.58 -20.36
CA CYS A 92 10.41 -6.00 -19.51
C CYS A 92 10.85 -6.15 -18.04
N LEU A 93 12.01 -6.77 -17.80
CA LEU A 93 12.57 -6.94 -16.45
C LEU A 93 12.92 -5.60 -15.81
N TYR A 94 13.54 -4.68 -16.54
CA TYR A 94 13.81 -3.32 -16.03
C TYR A 94 12.52 -2.55 -15.73
N GLY A 95 11.48 -2.71 -16.55
CA GLY A 95 10.17 -2.14 -16.29
C GLY A 95 9.53 -2.68 -15.00
N LEU A 96 9.60 -3.99 -14.78
CA LEU A 96 9.09 -4.63 -13.56
C LEU A 96 9.85 -4.15 -12.31
N LEU A 97 11.18 -4.05 -12.38
CA LEU A 97 12.01 -3.49 -11.30
C LEU A 97 11.63 -2.02 -10.99
N ALA A 98 11.39 -1.20 -12.02
CA ALA A 98 10.94 0.17 -11.83
C ALA A 98 9.54 0.23 -11.20
N ALA A 99 8.63 -0.67 -11.58
CA ALA A 99 7.32 -0.78 -10.98
C ALA A 99 7.40 -1.17 -9.49
N GLU A 100 8.27 -2.10 -9.12
CA GLU A 100 8.50 -2.47 -7.71
C GLU A 100 9.04 -1.29 -6.89
N ALA A 101 10.01 -0.55 -7.44
CA ALA A 101 10.53 0.66 -6.79
C ALA A 101 9.42 1.70 -6.57
N PHE A 102 8.55 1.90 -7.55
CA PHE A 102 7.40 2.79 -7.44
C PHE A 102 6.38 2.30 -6.40
N GLN A 103 6.14 1.00 -6.29
CA GLN A 103 5.25 0.43 -5.27
C GLN A 103 5.75 0.70 -3.85
N GLN A 104 7.06 0.80 -3.60
CA GLN A 104 7.58 1.22 -2.27
C GLN A 104 7.16 2.65 -1.92
N ILE A 105 7.14 3.55 -2.91
CA ILE A 105 6.68 4.93 -2.72
C ILE A 105 5.19 4.91 -2.35
N LEU A 106 4.39 4.13 -3.06
CA LEU A 106 2.96 3.97 -2.78
C LEU A 106 2.71 3.39 -1.36
N LEU A 107 3.45 2.35 -0.98
CA LEU A 107 3.37 1.73 0.35
C LEU A 107 3.63 2.75 1.47
N LEU A 108 4.74 3.49 1.36
CA LEU A 108 5.22 4.42 2.38
C LEU A 108 4.41 5.72 2.42
N SER A 109 3.77 6.11 1.31
CA SER A 109 2.95 7.33 1.21
C SER A 109 1.77 7.38 2.20
N VAL A 110 1.36 6.22 2.74
CA VAL A 110 0.32 6.14 3.77
C VAL A 110 0.66 6.95 5.01
N MET A 111 1.95 7.04 5.37
CA MET A 111 2.42 7.74 6.57
C MET A 111 2.14 9.24 6.51
N PRO A 112 2.69 10.01 5.54
CA PRO A 112 2.42 11.44 5.47
C PRO A 112 0.93 11.75 5.25
N VAL A 113 0.21 10.93 4.46
CA VAL A 113 -1.22 11.14 4.20
C VAL A 113 -2.06 10.96 5.46
N THR A 114 -1.79 9.90 6.24
CA THR A 114 -2.56 9.59 7.45
C THR A 114 -2.23 10.60 8.56
N GLU A 115 -0.96 10.96 8.75
CA GLU A 115 -0.58 12.01 9.72
C GLU A 115 -1.18 13.37 9.38
N HIS A 116 -1.19 13.75 8.11
CA HIS A 116 -1.81 15.00 7.68
C HIS A 116 -3.31 15.04 7.99
N LYS A 117 -4.04 13.95 7.68
CA LYS A 117 -5.47 13.84 7.98
C LYS A 117 -5.75 13.80 9.48
N LEU A 118 -4.93 13.12 10.27
CA LEU A 118 -5.02 13.14 11.74
C LEU A 118 -4.83 14.55 12.29
N LYS A 119 -3.80 15.26 11.82
CA LYS A 119 -3.50 16.64 12.26
C LYS A 119 -4.59 17.65 11.92
N ASN A 120 -5.29 17.45 10.81
CA ASN A 120 -6.36 18.36 10.41
C ASN A 120 -7.66 18.10 11.18
N LYS A 121 -7.87 16.88 11.67
CA LYS A 121 -9.13 16.47 12.33
C LYS A 121 -9.09 16.54 13.86
N PHE A 122 -7.92 16.35 14.47
CA PHE A 122 -7.77 16.25 15.92
C PHE A 122 -6.75 17.24 16.48
N ASN A 123 -7.02 17.74 17.68
CA ASN A 123 -6.09 18.49 18.52
C ASN A 123 -5.00 17.55 19.09
N GLU A 124 -4.00 18.12 19.78
CA GLU A 124 -2.90 17.35 20.36
C GLU A 124 -3.32 16.40 21.49
N ASP A 125 -4.44 16.69 22.16
CA ASP A 125 -5.06 15.84 23.18
C ASP A 125 -6.01 14.77 22.60
N GLY A 126 -6.16 14.72 21.27
CA GLY A 126 -7.04 13.79 20.57
C GLY A 126 -8.53 14.17 20.61
N THR A 127 -8.87 15.37 21.08
CA THR A 127 -10.22 15.95 20.89
C THR A 127 -10.42 16.37 19.44
N LEU A 128 -11.68 16.38 18.97
CA LEU A 128 -11.99 16.92 17.65
C LEU A 128 -11.70 18.42 17.63
N ARG A 129 -11.16 18.87 16.50
CA ARG A 129 -10.86 20.27 16.26
C ARG A 129 -12.10 21.05 15.80
#